data_AF-A0A5K1ALK3-F1
#
_entry.id   AF-A0A5K1ALK3-F1
#
_cell.length_a   1.000
_cell.length_b   1.000
_cell.length_c   1.000
_cell.angle_alpha   90.00
_cell.angle_beta   90.00
_cell.angle_gamma   90.00
#
_symmetry.space_group_name_H-M   'P 1'
#
loop_
_entity.id
_entity.type
_entity.pdbx_description
1 polymer ?
#
loop_
_entity_poly.entity_id
_entity_poly.type
_entity_poly.pdbx_seq_one_letter_code
_entity_poly.pdbx_strand_id
1 'polypeptide(L)' 'NEEVLLRLGKYTGVTSLCAVAGLPRTPITAQVVIGTPGTLKRCITSGQLSTRYMKILVFDEADHMLAE' A
#
# COMPACT_ATOMS: atom_id res chain seq x y z
N ASN A 1 -11.16 -4.17 -1.35
CA ASN A 1 -9.86 -4.87 -1.14
C ASN A 1 -9.43 -5.02 0.31
N GLU A 2 -9.68 -4.05 1.19
CA GLU A 2 -9.22 -4.13 2.60
C GLU A 2 -9.76 -5.36 3.36
N GLU A 3 -11.05 -5.69 3.21
CA GLU A 3 -11.66 -6.84 3.90
C GLU A 3 -11.01 -8.19 3.54
N VAL A 4 -10.58 -8.35 2.28
CA VAL A 4 -9.91 -9.56 1.80
C VAL A 4 -8.54 -9.70 2.46
N LEU A 5 -7.78 -8.60 2.56
CA LEU A 5 -6.47 -8.61 3.19
C LEU A 5 -6.54 -8.79 4.71
N LEU A 6 -7.56 -8.26 5.37
CA LEU A 6 -7.80 -8.53 6.79
C LEU A 6 -8.10 -10.01 7.04
N ARG A 7 -8.89 -10.66 6.18
CA ARG A 7 -9.14 -12.10 6.27
C ARG A 7 -7.87 -12.91 6.00
N LEU A 8 -7.09 -12.56 4.98
CA LEU A 8 -5.82 -13.23 4.70
C LEU A 8 -4.81 -13.04 5.85
N GLY A 9 -4.67 -11.82 6.38
CA GLY A 9 -3.77 -11.49 7.49
C GLY A 9 -4.08 -12.32 8.73
N LYS A 10 -5.35 -12.58 9.03
CA LYS A 10 -5.78 -13.42 10.15
C LYS A 10 -5.23 -14.85 10.10
N TYR A 11 -5.07 -15.43 8.91
CA TYR A 11 -4.64 -16.83 8.73
C TYR A 11 -3.18 -16.98 8.28
N THR A 12 -2.56 -15.92 7.78
CA THR A 12 -1.18 -15.95 7.24
C THR A 12 -0.16 -15.19 8.10
N GLY A 13 -0.62 -14.35 9.03
CA GLY A 13 0.24 -13.46 9.81
C GLY A 13 0.77 -12.27 9.02
N VAL A 14 0.32 -12.07 7.78
CA VAL A 14 0.71 -10.94 6.94
C VAL A 14 0.15 -9.64 7.49
N THR A 15 1.02 -8.62 7.65
CA THR A 15 0.59 -7.28 8.05
C THR A 15 0.21 -6.44 6.83
N SER A 16 -0.95 -5.79 6.90
CA SER A 16 -1.44 -4.91 5.83
C SER A 16 -1.77 -3.52 6.36
N LEU A 17 -1.52 -2.49 5.55
CA LEU A 17 -1.87 -1.10 5.84
C LEU A 17 -2.56 -0.46 4.64
N CYS A 18 -3.66 0.25 4.91
CA CYS A 18 -4.32 1.09 3.91
C CYS A 18 -3.80 2.54 4.02
N ALA A 19 -3.08 2.99 3.00
CA ALA A 19 -2.54 4.34 2.89
C ALA A 19 -3.63 5.29 2.37
N VAL A 20 -4.33 5.92 3.31
CA VAL A 20 -5.39 6.91 3.06
C VAL A 20 -4.91 8.34 3.30
N ALA A 21 -5.72 9.33 2.90
CA ALA A 21 -5.45 10.72 3.24
C ALA A 21 -5.45 10.93 4.78
N GLY A 22 -4.49 11.69 5.30
CA GLY A 22 -4.35 11.93 6.74
C GLY A 22 -3.55 10.87 7.51
N LEU A 23 -2.95 9.88 6.83
CA LEU A 23 -2.06 8.91 7.47
C LEU A 23 -0.96 9.63 8.28
N PRO A 24 -0.71 9.23 9.55
CA PRO A 24 0.37 9.80 10.36
C PRO A 24 1.70 9.70 9.63
N ARG A 25 2.61 10.67 9.81
CA ARG A 25 3.93 10.67 9.16
C ARG A 25 4.94 9.75 9.88
N THR A 26 4.55 8.51 10.13
CA THR A 26 5.38 7.49 10.78
C THR A 26 5.85 6.43 9.78
N PRO A 27 7.04 5.84 9.95
CA PRO A 27 7.53 4.81 9.03
C PRO A 27 6.53 3.66 8.87
N ILE A 28 6.22 3.30 7.63
CA ILE A 28 5.34 2.19 7.31
C ILE A 28 6.17 0.89 7.34
N THR A 29 5.81 -0.02 8.24
CA THR A 29 6.47 -1.32 8.42
C THR A 29 5.60 -2.51 7.98
N ALA A 30 4.38 -2.24 7.49
CA ALA A 30 3.48 -3.28 6.99
C ALA A 30 4.04 -3.95 5.72
N GLN A 31 3.78 -5.25 5.57
CA GLN A 31 4.24 -6.03 4.42
C GLN A 31 3.44 -5.73 3.14
N VAL A 32 2.14 -5.50 3.29
CA VAL A 32 1.24 -5.12 2.19
C VAL A 32 0.74 -3.71 2.42
N VAL A 33 0.94 -2.83 1.44
CA VAL A 33 0.45 -1.46 1.50
C VAL A 33 -0.48 -1.23 0.31
N ILE A 34 -1.73 -0.87 0.60
CA ILE A 34 -2.75 -0.55 -0.40
C ILE A 34 -3.00 0.94 -0.36
N GLY A 35 -3.12 1.62 -1.49
CA GLY A 35 -3.51 3.01 -1.50
C GLY A 35 -3.64 3.55 -2.91
N THR A 36 -4.14 4.78 -3.01
CA THR A 36 -4.16 5.48 -4.31
C THR A 36 -2.75 5.86 -4.74
N PRO A 37 -2.46 5.93 -6.05
CA PRO A 37 -1.12 6.29 -6.56
C PRO A 37 -0.56 7.57 -5.97
N GLY A 38 -1.39 8.62 -5.85
CA GLY A 38 -0.97 9.89 -5.28
C GLY A 38 -0.54 9.77 -3.82
N THR A 39 -1.26 8.97 -3.02
CA THR A 39 -0.92 8.75 -1.61
C THR A 39 0.34 7.90 -1.47
N LEU A 40 0.46 6.80 -2.24
CA LEU A 40 1.64 5.94 -2.22
C LEU A 40 2.89 6.70 -2.69
N LYS A 41 2.79 7.49 -3.77
CA LYS A 41 3.86 8.35 -4.26
C LYS A 41 4.30 9.35 -3.19
N ARG A 42 3.37 9.97 -2.47
CA ARG A 42 3.69 10.85 -1.33
C ARG A 42 4.43 10.11 -0.22
N CYS A 43 3.98 8.91 0.17
CA CYS A 43 4.62 8.11 1.21
C CYS A 43 6.03 7.63 0.79
N ILE A 44 6.23 7.30 -0.49
CA ILE A 44 7.54 6.90 -1.01
C ILE A 44 8.50 8.10 -1.03
N THR A 45 8.05 9.22 -1.60
CA THR A 45 8.88 10.44 -1.73
C THR A 45 9.22 11.09 -0.39
N SER A 46 8.37 10.94 0.63
CA SER A 46 8.65 11.39 2.00
C SER A 46 9.57 10.45 2.79
N GLY A 47 9.95 9.29 2.24
CA GLY A 47 10.71 8.27 2.94
C GLY A 47 9.90 7.48 3.97
N GLN A 48 8.59 7.72 4.05
CA GLN A 48 7.69 7.01 4.96
C GLN A 48 7.51 5.55 4.55
N LEU A 49 7.51 5.27 3.24
CA LEU A 49 7.46 3.93 2.65
C LEU A 49 8.76 3.67 1.87
N SER A 50 9.54 2.70 2.33
CA SER A 50 10.76 2.28 1.62
C SER A 50 10.42 1.28 0.51
N THR A 51 10.87 1.56 -0.72
CA THR A 51 10.74 0.64 -1.86
C THR A 51 11.95 -0.29 -2.04
N ARG A 52 12.97 -0.18 -1.18
CA ARG A 52 14.24 -0.94 -1.29
C ARG A 52 14.04 -2.45 -1.36
N TYR A 53 13.03 -2.98 -0.67
CA TYR A 53 12.76 -4.42 -0.58
C TYR A 53 11.43 -4.82 -1.23
N MET A 54 10.84 -3.95 -2.05
CA MET A 54 9.59 -4.24 -2.74
C MET A 54 9.79 -5.39 -3.74
N LYS A 55 8.97 -6.44 -3.64
CA LYS A 55 9.02 -7.63 -4.50
C LYS A 55 7.90 -7.70 -5.52
N ILE A 56 6.73 -7.18 -5.15
CA ILE A 56 5.50 -7.27 -5.92
C ILE A 56 4.86 -5.88 -5.92
N LEU A 57 4.47 -5.41 -7.11
CA LEU A 57 3.65 -4.21 -7.30
C LEU A 57 2.44 -4.63 -8.12
N VAL A 58 1.24 -4.35 -7.60
CA VAL A 58 -0.03 -4.71 -8.25
C VAL A 58 -0.78 -3.42 -8.58
N PHE A 59 -1.26 -3.32 -9.81
CA PHE A 59 -2.20 -2.31 -10.25
C PHE A 59 -3.57 -2.95 -10.35
N ASP A 60 -4.52 -2.47 -9.55
CA ASP A 60 -5.91 -2.88 -9.62
C ASP A 60 -6.63 -1.95 -10.59
N GLU A 61 -7.50 -2.46 -11.47
CA GLU A 61 -8.12 -1.67 -12.54
C GLU A 61 -7.08 -0.87 -13.35
N ALA A 62 -6.04 -1.56 -13.83
CA ALA A 62 -4.87 -0.93 -14.44
C ALA A 62 -5.18 -0.14 -15.72
N ASP A 63 -6.22 -0.54 -16.44
CA ASP A 63 -6.76 0.20 -17.58
C ASP A 63 -7.26 1.59 -17.16
N HIS A 64 -8.02 1.68 -16.07
CA HIS A 64 -8.43 2.96 -15.49
C HIS A 64 -7.26 3.78 -14.94
N MET A 65 -6.24 3.13 -14.37
CA MET A 65 -5.07 3.81 -13.80
C MET A 65 -4.06 4.32 -14.84
N LEU A 66 -4.04 3.72 -16.04
CA LEU A 66 -3.09 4.04 -17.11
C LEU A 66 -3.74 4.79 -18.28
N ALA A 67 -5.07 4.92 -18.29
CA ALA A 67 -5.80 5.66 -19.32
C ALA A 67 -5.70 7.19 -19.21
N GLU A 68 -4.85 7.72 -18.34
CA GLU A 68 -4.55 9.16 -18.23
C GLU A 68 -3.04 9.42 -18.01
#